data_AF-A0A699TS57-F1
#
_entry.id   AF-A0A699TS57-F1
#
_cell.length_a   1.000
_cell.length_b   1.000
_cell.length_c   1.000
_cell.angle_alpha   90.00
_cell.angle_beta   90.00
_cell.angle_gamma   90.00
#
_symmetry.space_group_name_H-M   'P 1'
#
loop_
_entity.id
_entity.type
_entity.pdbx_description
1 polymer ?
#
loop_
_entity_poly.entity_id
_entity_poly.type
_entity_poly.pdbx_seq_one_letter_code
_entity_poly.pdbx_strand_id
1 'polypeptide(L)'
;HHNSKWTKDHPLNNIIGQLNRPVSTQLQLHKQALFCYYDAFLTSVEPKTYKEALTQSCWIEAMQEELHEFERLEVWEIVPGPDKVMVITFKWIYKVNGRNFKE
;
A
#
# COMPACT_ATOMS: atom_id res chain seq x y z
N HIS A 1 -24.93 -14.70 38.25
CA HIS A 1 -26.20 -13.98 38.10
C HIS A 1 -26.00 -12.48 38.39
N HIS A 2 -25.85 -11.62 37.37
CA HIS A 2 -25.67 -10.17 37.60
C HIS A 2 -26.28 -9.25 36.51
N ASN A 3 -27.15 -9.79 35.63
CA ASN A 3 -27.62 -9.10 34.40
C ASN A 3 -29.06 -8.53 34.47
N SER A 4 -29.76 -8.64 35.60
CA SER A 4 -31.18 -8.25 35.68
C SER A 4 -31.44 -6.75 35.87
N LYS A 5 -30.42 -5.94 36.20
CA LYS A 5 -30.60 -4.51 36.46
C LYS A 5 -30.69 -3.65 35.18
N TRP A 6 -30.13 -4.09 34.05
CA TRP A 6 -30.03 -3.30 32.82
C TRP A 6 -31.00 -3.73 31.70
N THR A 7 -31.73 -4.83 31.91
CA THR A 7 -32.61 -5.45 30.89
C THR A 7 -34.04 -4.91 30.89
N LYS A 8 -34.46 -4.11 31.88
CA LYS A 8 -35.81 -3.52 31.93
C LYS A 8 -36.01 -2.38 30.93
N ASP A 9 -34.99 -1.53 30.77
CA ASP A 9 -35.08 -0.32 29.94
C ASP A 9 -34.48 -0.50 28.55
N HIS A 10 -33.74 -1.61 28.34
CA HIS A 10 -33.04 -1.92 27.10
C HIS A 10 -33.26 -3.41 26.73
N PRO A 11 -34.36 -3.75 26.03
CA PRO A 11 -34.63 -5.13 25.63
C PRO A 11 -33.57 -5.63 24.64
N LEU A 12 -33.12 -6.88 24.81
CA LEU A 12 -32.06 -7.52 24.02
C LEU A 12 -32.32 -7.47 22.50
N ASN A 13 -33.60 -7.51 22.12
CA ASN A 13 -34.10 -7.48 20.75
C ASN A 13 -33.70 -6.20 19.99
N ASN A 14 -33.44 -5.11 20.73
CA ASN A 14 -33.09 -3.80 20.17
C ASN A 14 -31.58 -3.60 20.04
N ILE A 15 -30.76 -4.55 20.48
CA ILE A 15 -29.30 -4.46 20.39
C ILE A 15 -28.88 -4.75 18.94
N ILE A 16 -28.42 -3.71 18.25
CA ILE A 16 -27.88 -3.83 16.90
C ILE A 16 -26.42 -4.27 16.99
N GLY A 17 -26.17 -5.56 16.74
CA GLY A 17 -24.83 -6.15 16.73
C GLY A 17 -24.71 -7.38 17.65
N GLN A 18 -23.58 -8.07 17.55
CA GLN A 18 -23.33 -9.25 18.39
C GLN A 18 -22.93 -8.84 19.81
N LEU A 19 -23.64 -9.37 20.81
CA LEU A 19 -23.38 -9.10 22.24
C LEU A 19 -21.97 -9.55 22.69
N ASN A 20 -21.42 -10.56 22.02
CA ASN A 20 -20.10 -11.11 22.33
C ASN A 20 -18.96 -10.33 21.64
N ARG A 21 -19.29 -9.37 20.77
CA ARG A 21 -18.27 -8.59 20.06
C ARG A 21 -17.76 -7.50 21.00
N PRO A 22 -16.45 -7.46 21.28
CA PRO A 22 -15.88 -6.40 22.11
C PRO A 22 -16.07 -5.03 21.44
N VAL A 23 -16.24 -3.99 22.25
CA VAL A 23 -16.33 -2.61 21.78
C VAL A 23 -14.96 -2.15 21.31
N SER A 24 -14.83 -1.83 20.03
CA SER A 24 -13.63 -1.20 19.48
C SER A 24 -13.77 0.32 19.50
N THR A 25 -12.76 1.02 20.02
CA THR A 25 -12.72 2.48 19.91
C THR A 25 -12.22 2.89 18.52
N GLN A 26 -12.57 4.09 18.06
CA GLN A 26 -12.08 4.62 16.78
C GLN A 26 -10.55 4.57 16.67
N LEU A 27 -9.84 4.84 17.78
CA LEU A 27 -8.38 4.75 17.84
C LEU A 27 -7.86 3.33 17.59
N GLN A 28 -8.53 2.30 18.11
CA GLN A 28 -8.14 0.91 17.86
C GLN A 28 -8.34 0.53 16.39
N LEU A 29 -9.46 0.93 15.79
CA LEU A 29 -9.73 0.70 14.37
C LEU A 29 -8.69 1.39 13.49
N HIS A 30 -8.34 2.65 13.80
CA HIS A 30 -7.31 3.39 13.08
C HIS A 30 -5.95 2.69 13.19
N LYS A 31 -5.55 2.26 14.40
CA LYS A 31 -4.30 1.50 14.59
C LYS A 31 -4.29 0.19 13.81
N GLN A 32 -5.40 -0.55 13.83
CA GLN A 32 -5.53 -1.79 13.08
C GLN A 32 -5.44 -1.56 11.57
N ALA A 33 -6.11 -0.53 11.05
CA ALA A 33 -6.04 -0.16 9.64
C ALA A 33 -4.62 0.24 9.23
N LEU A 34 -3.94 1.04 10.06
CA LEU A 34 -2.55 1.43 9.82
C LEU A 34 -1.64 0.19 9.78
N PHE A 35 -1.81 -0.72 10.75
CA PHE A 35 -1.05 -1.95 10.81
C PHE A 35 -1.27 -2.81 9.55
N CYS A 36 -2.52 -3.02 9.14
CA CYS A 36 -2.83 -3.77 7.92
C CYS A 36 -2.24 -3.12 6.66
N TYR A 37 -2.21 -1.78 6.58
CA TYR A 37 -1.59 -1.07 5.47
C TYR A 37 -0.07 -1.31 5.43
N TYR A 38 0.62 -1.16 6.56
CA TYR A 38 2.05 -1.42 6.64
C TYR A 38 2.39 -2.89 6.37
N ASP A 39 1.59 -3.83 6.88
CA ASP A 39 1.77 -5.25 6.64
C ASP A 39 1.59 -5.60 5.16
N ALA A 40 0.55 -5.07 4.51
CA ALA A 40 0.33 -5.23 3.06
C ALA A 40 1.48 -4.65 2.23
N PHE A 41 2.04 -3.50 2.65
CA PHE A 41 3.20 -2.91 2.00
C PHE A 41 4.46 -3.75 2.17
N LEU A 42 4.73 -4.24 3.38
CA LEU A 42 5.91 -5.08 3.67
C LEU A 42 5.82 -6.47 3.04
N THR A 43 4.61 -6.98 2.86
CA THR A 43 4.35 -8.26 2.18
C THR A 43 4.25 -8.12 0.66
N SER A 44 4.29 -6.88 0.14
CA SER A 44 4.32 -6.66 -1.31
C SER A 44 5.58 -7.28 -1.90
N VAL A 45 5.38 -8.13 -2.92
CA VAL A 45 6.49 -8.82 -3.57
C VAL A 45 7.09 -7.90 -4.61
N GLU A 46 8.36 -7.55 -4.41
CA GLU A 46 9.12 -6.77 -5.38
C GLU A 46 9.24 -7.54 -6.71
N PRO A 47 8.82 -6.96 -7.84
CA PRO A 47 8.91 -7.60 -9.14
C PRO A 47 10.38 -7.77 -9.52
N LYS A 48 10.77 -8.97 -9.95
CA LYS A 48 12.16 -9.27 -10.33
C LYS A 48 12.47 -8.82 -11.75
N THR A 49 11.42 -8.64 -12.56
CA THR A 49 11.53 -8.22 -13.95
C THR A 49 10.57 -7.09 -14.27
N TYR A 50 10.92 -6.25 -15.26
CA TYR A 50 10.04 -5.17 -15.70
C TYR A 50 8.70 -5.68 -16.24
N LYS A 51 8.66 -6.89 -16.81
CA LYS A 51 7.43 -7.51 -17.30
C LYS A 51 6.47 -7.82 -16.15
N GLU A 52 6.99 -8.33 -15.02
CA GLU A 52 6.18 -8.56 -13.82
C GLU A 52 5.67 -7.24 -13.24
N ALA A 53 6.51 -6.20 -13.19
CA ALA A 53 6.10 -4.87 -12.74
C ALA A 53 4.95 -4.31 -13.61
N LEU A 54 5.02 -4.47 -14.93
CA LEU A 54 3.97 -4.03 -15.86
C LEU A 54 2.64 -4.78 -15.73
N THR A 55 2.56 -5.87 -14.96
CA THR A 55 1.28 -6.55 -14.68
C THR A 55 0.52 -5.95 -13.50
N GLN A 56 1.18 -5.12 -12.69
CA GLN A 56 0.63 -4.58 -11.46
C GLN A 56 0.40 -3.07 -11.60
N SER A 57 -0.81 -2.61 -11.32
CA SER A 57 -1.20 -1.21 -11.50
C SER A 57 -0.35 -0.25 -10.65
N CYS A 58 -0.06 -0.61 -9.40
CA CYS A 58 0.74 0.24 -8.49
C CYS A 58 2.15 0.53 -9.03
N TRP A 59 2.79 -0.45 -9.68
CA TRP A 59 4.11 -0.27 -10.28
C TRP A 59 4.04 0.55 -11.56
N ILE A 60 3.00 0.38 -12.37
CA ILE A 60 2.76 1.21 -13.57
C ILE A 60 2.55 2.67 -13.18
N GLU A 61 1.69 2.92 -12.19
CA GLU A 61 1.41 4.26 -11.66
C GLU A 61 2.69 4.92 -11.14
N ALA A 62 3.46 4.20 -10.31
CA ALA A 62 4.73 4.72 -9.78
C ALA A 62 5.76 5.05 -10.89
N MET A 63 5.87 4.22 -11.94
CA MET A 63 6.74 4.50 -13.07
C MET A 63 6.27 5.72 -13.87
N GLN A 64 4.96 5.92 -14.02
CA GLN A 64 4.38 7.07 -14.70
C GLN A 64 4.60 8.37 -13.91
N GLU A 65 4.43 8.34 -12.58
CA GLU A 65 4.70 9.48 -11.72
C GLU A 65 6.16 9.92 -11.79
N GLU A 66 7.11 8.98 -11.73
CA GLU A 66 8.54 9.28 -11.85
C GLU A 66 8.89 9.87 -13.23
N LEU A 67 8.34 9.32 -14.32
CA LEU A 67 8.53 9.86 -15.67
C LEU A 67 7.98 11.28 -15.80
N HIS A 68 6.79 11.53 -15.25
CA HIS A 68 6.17 12.85 -15.24
C HIS A 68 6.98 13.86 -14.41
N GLU A 69 7.63 13.41 -13.34
CA GLU A 69 8.56 14.22 -12.56
C GLU A 69 9.80 14.62 -13.39
N PHE A 70 10.37 13.69 -14.17
CA PHE A 70 11.48 14.01 -15.07
C PHE A 70 11.11 15.02 -16.16
N GLU A 71 9.90 14.92 -16.72
CA GLU A 71 9.38 15.91 -17.67
C GLU A 71 9.20 17.27 -17.00
N ARG A 72 8.61 17.32 -15.80
CA ARG A 72 8.41 18.58 -15.06
C ARG A 72 9.72 19.27 -14.71
N LEU A 73 10.76 18.49 -14.42
CA LEU A 73 12.08 19.00 -14.08
C LEU A 73 12.96 19.25 -15.31
N GLU A 74 12.47 18.97 -16.53
CA GLU A 74 13.19 19.10 -17.80
C GLU A 74 14.55 18.38 -17.81
N VAL A 75 14.67 17.28 -17.04
CA VAL A 75 15.94 16.56 -16.87
C VAL A 75 16.22 15.62 -18.05
N TRP A 76 15.16 15.17 -18.74
CA TRP A 76 15.23 14.22 -19.85
C TRP A 76 14.30 14.63 -21.00
N GLU A 77 14.75 14.44 -22.24
CA GLU A 77 13.94 14.55 -23.45
C GLU A 77 13.76 13.15 -24.07
N ILE A 78 12.53 12.74 -24.34
CA ILE A 78 12.24 11.48 -25.03
C ILE A 78 12.48 11.70 -26.52
N VAL A 79 13.59 11.16 -27.02
CA VAL A 79 14.00 11.25 -28.44
C VAL A 79 13.76 9.91 -29.14
N PRO A 80 13.22 9.89 -30.37
CA PRO A 80 13.14 8.65 -31.16
C PRO A 80 14.53 8.03 -31.34
N GLY A 81 14.59 6.69 -31.25
CA GLY A 81 15.84 5.95 -31.34
C GLY A 81 16.56 6.20 -32.67
N PRO A 82 17.86 6.52 -32.66
CA PRO A 82 18.61 6.78 -33.87
C PRO A 82 18.78 5.51 -34.72
N ASP A 83 18.59 5.65 -36.04
CA ASP A 83 18.78 4.54 -36.98
C ASP A 83 20.25 4.11 -37.04
N LYS A 84 20.49 2.80 -36.91
CA LYS A 84 21.81 2.15 -37.05
C LYS A 84 22.88 2.56 -36.03
N VAL A 85 22.50 3.21 -34.93
CA VAL A 85 23.41 3.52 -33.81
C VAL A 85 23.08 2.59 -32.64
N MET A 86 24.12 2.10 -31.94
CA MET A 86 23.90 1.37 -30.69
C MET A 86 23.30 2.32 -29.65
N VAL A 87 22.04 2.10 -29.32
CA VAL A 87 21.41 2.70 -28.13
C VAL A 87 22.10 2.09 -26.91
N ILE A 88 22.79 2.92 -26.12
CA ILE A 88 23.26 2.51 -24.80
C ILE A 88 22.01 2.29 -23.95
N THR A 89 21.62 1.04 -23.76
CA THR A 89 20.45 0.70 -22.95
C THR A 89 20.75 1.03 -21.49
N PHE A 90 20.00 1.95 -20.90
CA PHE A 90 20.03 2.14 -19.45
C PHE A 90 19.28 0.99 -18.79
N LYS A 91 19.94 0.34 -17.83
CA LYS A 91 19.31 -0.66 -16.96
C LYS A 91 18.95 0.05 -15.66
N TRP A 92 17.67 0.33 -15.48
CA TRP A 92 17.16 0.81 -14.19
C TRP A 92 17.31 -0.31 -13.15
N ILE A 93 17.95 0.02 -12.03
CA ILE A 93 18.05 -0.85 -10.86
C ILE A 93 17.34 -0.11 -9.75
N TYR A 94 16.16 -0.59 -9.39
CA TYR A 94 15.50 -0.15 -8.17
C TYR A 94 16.27 -0.75 -6.98
N LYS A 95 16.64 0.08 -6.00
CA LYS A 95 17.33 -0.35 -4.80
C LYS A 95 16.58 0.14 -3.58
N VAL A 96 15.84 -0.76 -2.94
CA VAL A 96 15.27 -0.50 -1.62
C VAL A 96 16.41 -0.45 -0.61
N ASN A 97 16.69 0.73 -0.05
CA ASN A 97 17.57 0.84 1.10
C ASN A 97 16.82 0.33 2.33
N GLY A 98 16.91 -0.98 2.58
CA GLY A 98 16.46 -1.58 3.82
C GLY A 98 17.21 -0.93 4.98
N ARG A 99 16.53 -0.10 5.77
CA ARG A 99 17.02 0.26 7.10
C ARG A 99 17.06 -1.04 7.88
N ASN A 100 18.25 -1.58 8.09
CA ASN A 100 18.49 -2.72 8.97
C ASN A 100 18.00 -2.33 10.37
N PHE A 101 16.77 -2.74 10.72
CA PHE A 101 16.35 -2.80 12.10
C PHE A 101 17.11 -3.99 12.70
N LYS A 102 18.22 -3.69 13.37
CA LYS A 102 18.88 -4.66 14.24
C LYS A 102 17.96 -4.90 15.43
N GLU A 103 17.61 -6.16 15.65
CA GLU A 103 17.00 -6.67 16.88
C GLU A 103 17.87 -6.36 18.11
#